data_AF-A0A929CFC3-F1
#
_entry.id   AF-A0A929CFC3-F1
#
_cell.length_a   1.000
_cell.length_b   1.000
_cell.length_c   1.000
_cell.angle_alpha   90.00
_cell.angle_beta   90.00
_cell.angle_gamma   90.00
#
_symmetry.space_group_name_H-M   'P 1'
#
loop_
_entity.id
_entity.type
_entity.pdbx_description
1 polymer ?
#
loop_
_entity_poly.entity_id
_entity_poly.type
_entity_poly.pdbx_seq_one_letter_code
_entity_poly.pdbx_strand_id
1 'polypeptide(L)'
;MNSRIKILRQNSLDAIPYISEERGMLLTEFYQKDIDNDASVPVKRASALSYILNNKKIFIGKDELIVGERGPEPKATPTYPEICVHTREDL
;
A
#
# COMPACT_ATOMS: atom_id res chain seq x y z
N MET A 1 -24.50 -4.74 17.50
CA MET A 1 -23.81 -4.53 16.19
C MET A 1 -24.86 -4.37 15.10
N ASN A 2 -24.92 -3.23 14.40
CA ASN A 2 -25.93 -3.01 13.34
C ASN A 2 -25.60 -3.81 12.06
N SER A 3 -26.54 -3.87 11.12
CA SER A 3 -26.40 -4.66 9.88
C SER A 3 -25.16 -4.27 9.07
N ARG A 4 -24.87 -2.97 8.96
CA ARG A 4 -23.67 -2.44 8.28
C ARG A 4 -22.38 -3.01 8.89
N ILE A 5 -22.23 -2.91 10.22
CA ILE A 5 -21.02 -3.38 10.91
C ILE A 5 -20.90 -4.92 10.81
N LYS A 6 -22.00 -5.67 10.79
CA LYS A 6 -21.98 -7.12 10.55
C LYS A 6 -21.41 -7.46 9.18
N ILE A 7 -21.84 -6.76 8.13
CA ILE A 7 -21.34 -6.95 6.76
C ILE A 7 -19.85 -6.60 6.69
N LEU A 8 -19.44 -5.42 7.19
CA LEU A 8 -18.04 -5.00 7.18
C LEU A 8 -17.12 -5.98 7.92
N ARG A 9 -17.57 -6.49 9.07
CA ARG A 9 -16.84 -7.51 9.81
C ARG A 9 -16.68 -8.79 8.99
N GLN A 10 -17.76 -9.26 8.37
CA GLN A 10 -17.72 -10.49 7.58
C GLN A 10 -16.79 -10.34 6.37
N ASN A 11 -16.88 -9.22 5.63
CA ASN A 11 -15.96 -8.91 4.53
C ASN A 11 -14.48 -8.93 4.99
N SER A 12 -14.19 -8.36 6.16
CA SER A 12 -12.85 -8.39 6.73
C SER A 12 -12.39 -9.81 7.09
N LEU A 13 -13.28 -10.65 7.64
CA LEU A 13 -12.95 -12.05 7.96
C LEU A 13 -12.69 -12.86 6.69
N ASP A 14 -13.54 -12.70 5.67
CA ASP A 14 -13.50 -13.46 4.42
C ASP A 14 -12.36 -13.04 3.47
N ALA A 15 -11.81 -11.84 3.63
CA ALA A 15 -10.67 -11.39 2.83
C ALA A 15 -9.48 -12.35 2.95
N ILE A 16 -8.89 -12.72 1.82
CA ILE A 16 -7.72 -13.60 1.73
C ILE A 16 -6.46 -12.74 1.85
N PRO A 17 -5.57 -13.00 2.83
CA PRO A 17 -4.33 -12.25 2.96
C PRO A 17 -3.31 -12.65 1.89
N TYR A 18 -2.64 -11.65 1.30
CA TYR A 18 -1.50 -11.82 0.41
C TYR A 18 -0.58 -10.58 0.45
N ILE A 19 0.59 -10.66 -0.19
CA ILE A 19 1.54 -9.55 -0.25
C ILE A 19 1.37 -8.80 -1.58
N SER A 20 1.13 -7.50 -1.51
CA SER A 20 1.01 -6.66 -2.71
C SER A 20 2.37 -6.12 -3.14
N GLU A 21 2.69 -6.30 -4.42
CA GLU A 21 3.89 -5.76 -5.07
C GLU A 21 3.81 -4.26 -5.39
N GLU A 22 2.61 -3.66 -5.34
CA GLU A 22 2.32 -2.27 -5.80
C GLU A 22 3.32 -1.26 -5.25
N ARG A 23 3.51 -1.23 -3.93
CA ARG A 23 4.44 -0.30 -3.29
C ARG A 23 5.88 -0.55 -3.73
N GLY A 24 6.28 -1.81 -3.86
CA GLY A 24 7.63 -2.18 -4.29
C GLY A 24 7.92 -1.69 -5.70
N MET A 25 6.94 -1.81 -6.60
CA MET A 25 7.03 -1.27 -7.96
C MET A 25 7.13 0.26 -7.96
N LEU A 26 6.23 0.96 -7.26
CA LEU A 26 6.24 2.43 -7.20
C LEU A 26 7.51 2.99 -6.58
N LEU A 27 8.03 2.35 -5.53
CA LEU A 27 9.26 2.77 -4.87
C LEU A 27 10.47 2.57 -5.81
N THR A 28 10.53 1.42 -6.48
CA THR A 28 11.60 1.12 -7.44
C THR A 28 11.57 2.12 -8.60
N GLU A 29 10.39 2.40 -9.15
CA GLU A 29 10.20 3.40 -10.20
C GLU A 29 10.66 4.80 -9.75
N PHE A 30 10.29 5.24 -8.54
CA PHE A 30 10.74 6.52 -7.99
C PHE A 30 12.27 6.62 -7.95
N TYR A 31 12.95 5.59 -7.43
CA TYR A 31 14.41 5.59 -7.34
C TYR A 31 15.11 5.47 -8.70
N GLN A 32 14.47 4.89 -9.71
CA GLN A 32 14.99 4.82 -11.08
C GLN A 32 14.90 6.14 -11.84
N LYS A 33 13.98 7.04 -11.47
CA LYS A 33 13.78 8.34 -12.15
C LYS A 33 14.80 9.42 -11.75
N ASP A 34 15.75 9.10 -10.86
CA ASP A 34 16.74 10.04 -10.31
C ASP A 34 16.13 11.37 -9.77
N ILE A 35 14.88 11.33 -9.33
CA ILE A 35 14.21 12.48 -8.71
C ILE A 35 14.90 12.80 -7.38
N ASP A 36 15.13 14.10 -7.13
CA ASP A 36 15.74 14.60 -5.89
C ASP A 36 17.08 13.92 -5.55
N ASN A 37 17.91 13.63 -6.57
CA ASN A 37 19.15 12.88 -6.36
C ASN A 37 20.15 13.61 -5.45
N ASP A 38 20.17 14.94 -5.50
CA ASP A 38 21.01 15.80 -4.67
C ASP A 38 20.41 16.09 -3.29
N ALA A 39 19.19 15.63 -3.01
CA ALA A 39 18.55 15.86 -1.74
C ALA A 39 19.12 14.95 -0.63
N SER A 40 19.01 15.41 0.62
CA SER A 40 19.36 14.57 1.76
C SER A 40 18.47 13.32 1.83
N VAL A 41 18.98 12.24 2.40
CA VAL A 41 18.25 10.96 2.51
C VAL A 41 16.85 11.12 3.12
N PRO A 42 16.62 11.92 4.20
CA PRO A 42 15.28 12.13 4.73
C PRO A 42 14.33 12.83 3.75
N VAL A 43 14.81 13.83 3.01
CA VAL A 43 14.01 14.54 2.00
C VAL A 43 13.67 13.60 0.85
N LYS A 44 14.64 12.83 0.35
CA LYS A 44 14.41 11.83 -0.70
C LYS A 44 13.36 10.78 -0.31
N ARG A 45 13.37 10.33 0.96
CA ARG A 45 12.34 9.42 1.51
C ARG A 45 10.96 10.09 1.62
N ALA A 46 10.90 11.36 1.98
CA ALA A 46 9.64 12.11 1.98
C ALA A 46 9.07 12.25 0.55
N SER A 47 9.92 12.54 -0.43
CA SER A 47 9.54 12.57 -1.85
C SER A 47 9.08 11.19 -2.35
N ALA A 48 9.77 10.11 -1.97
CA ALA A 48 9.36 8.75 -2.30
C ALA A 48 7.98 8.40 -1.72
N LEU A 49 7.72 8.79 -0.46
CA LEU A 49 6.41 8.60 0.17
C LEU A 49 5.33 9.41 -0.57
N SER A 50 5.62 10.68 -0.89
CA SER A 50 4.71 11.52 -1.68
C SER A 50 4.39 10.88 -3.03
N TYR A 51 5.40 10.34 -3.73
CA TYR A 51 5.23 9.63 -4.98
C TYR A 51 4.31 8.41 -4.82
N ILE A 52 4.54 7.56 -3.81
CA ILE A 52 3.69 6.40 -3.53
C ILE A 52 2.24 6.85 -3.27
N LEU A 53 2.03 7.84 -2.41
CA LEU A 53 0.67 8.27 -2.03
C LEU A 53 -0.10 8.89 -3.20
N ASN A 54 0.58 9.55 -4.14
CA ASN A 54 -0.04 10.11 -5.34
C ASN A 54 -0.37 9.07 -6.42
N ASN A 55 0.27 7.89 -6.39
CA ASN A 55 0.15 6.89 -7.47
C ASN A 55 -0.47 5.56 -7.02
N LYS A 56 -0.50 5.25 -5.73
CA LYS A 56 -1.08 3.99 -5.24
C LYS A 56 -2.58 3.92 -5.51
N LYS A 57 -3.10 2.71 -5.69
CA LYS A 57 -4.54 2.47 -5.75
C LYS A 57 -5.19 2.85 -4.44
N ILE A 58 -6.31 3.58 -4.52
CA ILE A 58 -7.16 3.90 -3.37
C ILE A 58 -8.30 2.88 -3.33
N PHE A 59 -8.45 2.20 -2.20
CA PHE A 59 -9.60 1.35 -1.91
C PHE A 59 -10.56 2.07 -0.98
N ILE A 60 -11.83 2.11 -1.37
CA ILE A 60 -12.95 2.56 -0.55
C ILE A 60 -13.98 1.43 -0.60
N GLY A 61 -14.15 0.74 0.52
CA GLY A 61 -15.08 -0.37 0.64
C GLY A 61 -16.53 0.11 0.64
N LYS A 62 -17.43 -0.72 0.11
CA LYS A 62 -18.85 -0.45 0.19
C LYS A 62 -19.29 -0.40 1.66
N ASP A 63 -20.10 0.60 1.99
CA ASP A 63 -20.66 0.83 3.32
C ASP A 63 -19.64 1.23 4.42
N GLU A 64 -18.39 1.51 4.05
CA GLU A 64 -17.40 2.07 4.96
C GLU A 64 -17.71 3.55 5.27
N LEU A 65 -17.52 3.94 6.54
CA LEU A 65 -17.60 5.34 6.96
C LEU A 65 -16.22 5.94 7.26
N ILE A 66 -15.28 5.10 7.67
CA ILE A 66 -13.88 5.45 7.85
C ILE A 66 -13.15 4.65 6.78
N VAL A 67 -12.45 5.36 5.89
CA VAL A 67 -11.77 4.79 4.74
C VAL A 67 -10.26 4.96 4.89
N GLY A 68 -9.49 4.18 4.13
CA GLY A 68 -8.04 4.26 4.15
C GLY A 68 -7.42 2.88 4.30
N GLU A 69 -7.42 2.11 3.23
CA GLU A 69 -6.71 0.84 3.17
C GLU A 69 -5.21 1.07 2.91
N ARG A 70 -4.37 0.23 3.52
CA ARG A 70 -2.92 0.27 3.37
C ARG A 70 -2.49 -0.16 1.98
N GLY A 71 -3.10 -1.22 1.46
CA GLY A 71 -2.82 -1.77 0.13
C GLY A 71 -3.88 -1.45 -0.91
N PRO A 72 -3.87 -2.18 -2.04
CA PRO A 72 -4.86 -2.01 -3.11
C PRO A 72 -6.25 -2.54 -2.75
N GLU A 73 -6.36 -3.36 -1.69
CA GLU A 73 -7.59 -3.96 -1.17
C GLU A 73 -7.37 -4.55 0.25
N PRO A 74 -8.44 -4.96 0.97
CA PRO A 74 -8.33 -5.50 2.32
C PRO A 74 -7.40 -6.71 2.41
N LYS A 75 -6.48 -6.67 3.38
CA LYS A 75 -5.43 -7.68 3.64
C LYS A 75 -4.40 -7.89 2.51
N ALA A 76 -4.42 -7.10 1.44
CA ALA A 76 -3.34 -7.03 0.46
C ALA A 76 -2.18 -6.19 0.98
N THR A 77 -1.30 -6.79 1.79
CA THR A 77 -0.29 -6.04 2.55
C THR A 77 0.89 -5.64 1.65
N PRO A 78 1.30 -4.37 1.58
CA PRO A 78 2.42 -4.00 0.73
C PRO A 78 3.75 -4.64 1.15
N THR A 79 4.59 -4.95 0.17
CA THR A 79 6.02 -5.21 0.39
C THR A 79 6.83 -3.91 0.56
N TYR A 80 7.90 -3.97 1.33
CA TYR A 80 8.78 -2.84 1.65
C TYR A 80 10.23 -3.19 1.28
N PRO A 81 10.59 -3.17 -0.01
CA PRO A 81 11.87 -3.71 -0.48
C PRO A 81 13.10 -2.97 0.06
N GLU A 82 12.92 -1.75 0.57
CA GLU A 82 13.98 -0.98 1.25
C GLU A 82 14.21 -1.40 2.71
N ILE A 83 13.40 -2.31 3.25
CA ILE A 83 13.50 -2.85 4.62
C ILE A 83 13.65 -4.37 4.59
N CYS A 84 12.74 -5.06 3.88
CA CYS A 84 12.70 -6.52 3.78
C CYS A 84 12.44 -6.92 2.32
N VAL A 85 13.31 -7.77 1.78
CA VAL A 85 13.24 -8.22 0.40
C VAL A 85 12.40 -9.51 0.34
N HIS A 86 11.16 -9.37 -0.12
CA HIS A 86 10.34 -10.51 -0.54
C HIS A 86 10.72 -10.89 -1.98
N THR A 87 10.76 -12.18 -2.27
CA THR A 87 10.92 -12.72 -3.63
C THR A 87 9.60 -12.59 -4.40
N ARG A 88 9.60 -12.83 -5.72
CA ARG A 88 8.35 -12.80 -6.49
C ARG A 88 7.42 -13.95 -6.10
N GLU A 89 8.00 -15.06 -5.65
CA GLU A 89 7.28 -16.24 -5.18
C GLU A 89 6.57 -16.00 -3.83
N ASP A 90 7.00 -14.99 -3.07
CA ASP A 90 6.36 -14.58 -1.80
C ASP A 90 5.13 -13.66 -2.01
N LEU A 91 4.95 -13.09 -3.21
CA LEU A 91 3.90 -12.11 -3.56
C LEU A 91 2.64 -12.80 -4.09
#